data_AF-A0A1M5LL41-F1
#
_entry.id   AF-A0A1M5LL41-F1
#
_cell.length_a   1.000
_cell.length_b   1.000
_cell.length_c   1.000
_cell.angle_alpha   90.00
_cell.angle_beta   90.00
_cell.angle_gamma   90.00
#
_symmetry.space_group_name_H-M   'P 1'
#
loop_
_entity.id
_entity.type
_entity.pdbx_description
1 polymer ?
#
loop_
_entity_poly.entity_id
_entity_poly.type
_entity_poly.pdbx_seq_one_letter_code
_entity_poly.pdbx_strand_id
1 'polypeptide(L)'
;MKNRFRGSVEVTPKSNDFGVDFTHQREDGLYLGQVKVHTSDLDYTAIALVHSNMVKMEANGGYVITTSDFTPSARQYAKDLKIDLINGIELVEHWIDSMNSTLLIEDDKTA
;
A
#
# COMPACT_ATOMS: atom_id res chain seq x y z
N MET A 1 19.50 4.25 1.20
CA MET A 1 18.47 3.22 1.47
C MET A 1 17.96 2.69 0.12
N LYS A 2 17.69 1.39 -0.02
CA LYS A 2 17.15 0.81 -1.27
C LYS A 2 15.65 1.12 -1.36
N ASN A 3 15.20 1.76 -2.45
CA ASN A 3 13.79 1.96 -2.76
C ASN A 3 13.05 0.60 -2.77
N ARG A 4 12.28 0.32 -1.71
CA ARG A 4 11.64 -0.99 -1.44
C ARG A 4 10.53 -1.37 -2.45
N PHE A 5 9.97 -0.39 -3.16
CA PHE A 5 8.70 -0.54 -3.88
C PHE A 5 8.77 -0.16 -5.36
N ARG A 6 9.85 -0.54 -6.06
CA ARG A 6 9.99 -0.34 -7.52
C ARG A 6 8.84 -1.03 -8.27
N GLY A 7 8.43 -0.48 -9.42
CA GLY A 7 7.35 -1.03 -10.23
C GLY A 7 6.56 0.07 -10.96
N SER A 8 5.40 -0.30 -11.50
CA SER A 8 4.42 0.64 -12.07
C SER A 8 3.10 0.59 -11.31
N VAL A 9 2.45 1.75 -11.15
CA VAL A 9 1.19 1.89 -10.40
C VAL A 9 0.10 2.43 -11.32
N GLU A 10 -1.10 1.86 -11.23
CA GLU A 10 -2.29 2.33 -11.93
C GLU A 10 -3.44 2.53 -10.94
N VAL A 11 -4.11 3.68 -11.01
CA VAL A 11 -5.28 3.98 -10.17
C VAL A 11 -6.53 3.39 -10.82
N THR A 12 -7.37 2.70 -10.04
CA THR A 12 -8.59 2.11 -10.57
C THR A 12 -9.69 3.16 -10.75
N PRO A 13 -10.67 2.92 -11.65
CA PRO A 13 -11.83 3.81 -11.78
C PRO A 13 -12.65 3.86 -10.49
N LYS A 14 -13.15 5.05 -10.11
CA LYS A 14 -13.98 5.28 -8.92
C LYS A 14 -15.26 4.42 -8.83
N SER A 15 -15.70 3.83 -9.94
CA SER A 15 -16.88 2.97 -9.99
C SER A 15 -16.45 1.54 -10.25
N ASN A 16 -16.97 0.59 -9.47
CA ASN A 16 -16.68 -0.85 -9.58
C ASN A 16 -15.22 -1.21 -9.25
N ASP A 17 -14.57 -0.48 -8.36
CA ASP A 17 -13.23 -0.83 -7.84
C ASP A 17 -13.25 -2.06 -6.89
N PHE A 18 -14.43 -2.40 -6.36
CA PHE A 18 -14.65 -3.48 -5.38
C PHE A 18 -13.65 -3.47 -4.21
N GLY A 19 -13.16 -2.28 -3.82
CA GLY A 19 -12.21 -2.10 -2.74
C GLY A 19 -10.73 -2.16 -3.12
N VAL A 20 -10.38 -2.10 -4.40
CA VAL A 20 -9.01 -1.93 -4.89
C VAL A 20 -8.85 -0.54 -5.49
N ASP A 21 -8.22 0.39 -4.78
CA ASP A 21 -8.04 1.78 -5.23
C ASP A 21 -6.90 1.94 -6.24
N PHE A 22 -5.92 1.04 -6.22
CA PHE A 22 -4.85 0.99 -7.21
C PHE A 22 -4.24 -0.41 -7.35
N THR A 23 -3.63 -0.67 -8.51
CA THR A 23 -2.79 -1.85 -8.75
C THR A 23 -1.34 -1.42 -8.81
N HIS A 24 -0.44 -2.32 -8.40
CA HIS A 24 0.99 -2.12 -8.43
C HIS A 24 1.66 -3.35 -9.03
N GLN A 25 2.18 -3.21 -10.25
CA GLN A 25 2.95 -4.26 -10.91
C GLN A 25 4.42 -4.16 -10.49
N ARG A 26 4.90 -5.19 -9.79
CA ARG A 26 6.30 -5.37 -9.41
C ARG A 26 6.97 -6.45 -10.24
N GLU A 27 8.28 -6.60 -10.08
CA GLU A 27 9.06 -7.68 -10.70
C GLU A 27 8.60 -9.06 -10.22
N ASP A 28 8.17 -9.16 -8.95
CA ASP A 28 7.73 -10.41 -8.32
C ASP A 28 6.22 -10.67 -8.40
N GLY A 29 5.44 -9.75 -9.00
CA GLY A 29 4.04 -9.99 -9.32
C GLY A 29 3.12 -8.79 -9.07
N LEU A 30 1.81 -9.06 -9.12
CA LEU A 30 0.77 -8.07 -8.95
C LEU A 30 0.51 -7.80 -7.46
N TYR A 31 0.37 -6.54 -7.09
CA TYR A 31 -0.06 -6.12 -5.76
C TYR A 31 -1.29 -5.22 -5.84
N LEU A 32 -2.19 -5.35 -4.86
CA LEU A 32 -3.44 -4.59 -4.81
C LEU A 32 -3.45 -3.65 -3.61
N GLY A 33 -3.81 -2.39 -3.82
CA GLY A 33 -3.84 -1.37 -2.77
C GLY A 33 -5.24 -0.88 -2.47
N GLN A 34 -5.52 -0.68 -1.17
CA GLN A 34 -6.69 0.05 -0.70
C GLN A 34 -6.26 1.20 0.23
N VAL A 35 -6.89 2.36 0.06
CA VAL A 35 -6.63 3.59 0.82
C VAL A 35 -7.90 4.01 1.55
N LYS A 36 -7.76 4.33 2.84
CA LYS A 36 -8.86 4.70 3.72
C LYS A 36 -8.49 5.94 4.53
N VAL A 37 -9.14 7.07 4.24
CA VAL A 37 -8.99 8.29 5.04
C VAL A 37 -9.94 8.23 6.23
N HIS A 38 -9.41 7.99 7.43
CA HIS A 38 -10.18 7.85 8.67
C HIS A 38 -9.47 8.53 9.84
N THR A 39 -10.25 8.89 10.86
CA THR A 39 -9.77 9.48 12.12
C THR A 39 -9.70 8.46 13.26
N SER A 40 -10.43 7.35 13.16
CA SER A 40 -10.38 6.24 14.11
C SER A 40 -9.58 5.07 13.55
N ASP A 41 -9.07 4.22 14.44
CA ASP A 41 -8.35 3.01 14.04
C ASP A 41 -9.23 2.11 13.16
N LEU A 42 -8.64 1.57 12.10
CA LEU A 42 -9.33 0.66 11.20
C LEU A 42 -9.47 -0.74 11.78
N ASP A 43 -10.63 -1.33 11.55
CA ASP A 43 -10.87 -2.75 11.78
C ASP A 43 -10.34 -3.60 10.60
N TYR A 44 -10.64 -4.90 10.64
CA TYR A 44 -10.12 -5.86 9.67
C TYR A 44 -10.86 -5.86 8.32
N THR A 45 -11.95 -5.10 8.17
CA THR A 45 -12.83 -5.23 6.99
C THR A 45 -12.15 -4.82 5.69
N ALA A 46 -11.34 -3.75 5.68
CA ALA A 46 -10.55 -3.35 4.51
C ALA A 46 -9.54 -4.44 4.11
N ILE A 47 -8.87 -5.04 5.11
CA ILE A 47 -7.89 -6.11 4.91
C ILE A 47 -8.53 -7.34 4.27
N ALA A 48 -9.70 -7.75 4.77
CA ALA A 48 -10.46 -8.87 4.21
C ALA A 48 -10.88 -8.63 2.76
N LEU A 49 -11.27 -7.39 2.43
CA LEU A 49 -11.70 -7.02 1.09
C LEU A 49 -10.53 -7.06 0.08
N VAL A 50 -9.38 -6.49 0.45
CA VAL A 50 -8.16 -6.59 -0.37
C VAL A 50 -7.75 -8.05 -0.56
N HIS A 51 -7.73 -8.84 0.52
CA HIS A 51 -7.38 -10.26 0.46
C HIS A 51 -8.30 -11.05 -0.50
N SER A 52 -9.61 -10.82 -0.45
CA SER A 52 -10.57 -11.45 -1.37
C SER A 52 -10.22 -11.16 -2.84
N ASN A 53 -9.89 -9.90 -3.15
CA ASN A 53 -9.48 -9.52 -4.50
C ASN A 53 -8.10 -10.07 -4.86
N MET A 54 -7.16 -10.19 -3.91
CA MET A 54 -5.87 -10.82 -4.15
C MET A 54 -6.04 -12.27 -4.59
N VAL A 55 -6.91 -13.04 -3.91
CA VAL A 55 -7.23 -14.43 -4.30
C VAL A 55 -7.87 -14.46 -5.69
N LYS A 56 -8.84 -13.57 -5.96
CA LYS A 56 -9.54 -13.51 -7.25
C LYS A 56 -8.62 -13.17 -8.43
N MET A 57 -7.64 -12.31 -8.22
CA MET A 57 -6.73 -11.78 -9.25
C MET A 57 -5.36 -12.46 -9.25
N GLU A 58 -5.16 -13.49 -8.43
CA GLU A 58 -3.88 -14.19 -8.25
C GLU A 58 -2.73 -13.22 -7.91
N ALA A 59 -3.00 -12.21 -7.09
CA ALA A 59 -2.03 -11.21 -6.67
C ALA A 59 -1.06 -11.76 -5.61
N ASN A 60 0.20 -11.32 -5.68
CA ASN A 60 1.29 -11.77 -4.80
C ASN A 60 1.26 -11.11 -3.42
N GLY A 61 0.59 -9.97 -3.28
CA GLY A 61 0.43 -9.24 -2.02
C GLY A 61 -0.52 -8.06 -2.14
N GLY A 62 -0.60 -7.26 -1.08
CA GLY A 62 -1.41 -6.05 -1.08
C GLY A 62 -1.01 -5.01 -0.06
N TYR A 63 -1.70 -3.87 -0.08
CA TYR A 63 -1.55 -2.77 0.88
C TYR A 63 -2.91 -2.36 1.41
N VAL A 64 -2.96 -2.08 2.71
CA VAL A 64 -4.03 -1.25 3.28
C VAL A 64 -3.36 -0.03 3.90
N ILE A 65 -3.75 1.15 3.40
CA ILE A 65 -3.17 2.44 3.78
C ILE A 65 -4.23 3.26 4.48
N THR A 66 -3.90 3.87 5.62
CA THR A 66 -4.80 4.76 6.36
C THR A 66 -4.10 6.00 6.89
N THR A 67 -4.87 7.07 7.12
CA THR A 67 -4.41 8.27 7.83
C THR A 67 -4.47 8.11 9.36
N SER A 68 -5.16 7.09 9.88
CA SER A 68 -5.22 6.72 11.30
C SER A 68 -4.23 5.58 11.60
N ASP A 69 -4.53 4.71 12.57
CA ASP A 69 -3.82 3.44 12.81
C ASP A 69 -4.76 2.24 12.60
N PHE A 70 -4.30 1.04 12.92
CA PHE A 70 -5.06 -0.21 12.89
C PHE A 70 -5.39 -0.69 14.30
N THR A 71 -6.53 -1.33 14.47
CA THR A 71 -6.84 -2.01 15.73
C THR A 71 -5.91 -3.23 15.95
N PRO A 72 -5.69 -3.68 17.20
CA PRO A 72 -4.93 -4.90 17.47
C PRO A 72 -5.48 -6.15 16.76
N SER A 73 -6.82 -6.26 16.64
CA SER A 73 -7.48 -7.34 15.91
C SER A 73 -7.22 -7.26 14.41
N ALA A 74 -7.21 -6.05 13.81
CA ALA A 74 -6.84 -5.87 12.40
C ALA A 74 -5.39 -6.30 12.13
N ARG A 75 -4.44 -5.90 12.98
CA ARG A 75 -3.05 -6.36 12.88
C ARG A 75 -2.92 -7.88 13.03
N GLN A 76 -3.65 -8.48 13.97
CA GLN A 76 -3.67 -9.92 14.14
C GLN A 76 -4.29 -10.64 12.93
N TYR A 77 -5.33 -10.07 12.34
CA TYR A 77 -6.00 -10.62 11.15
C TYR A 77 -5.10 -10.57 9.91
N ALA A 78 -4.30 -9.52 9.75
CA ALA A 78 -3.38 -9.36 8.62
C ALA A 78 -2.19 -10.34 8.63
N LYS A 79 -1.92 -10.99 9.76
CA LYS A 79 -0.80 -11.95 9.87
C LYS A 79 -0.95 -13.02 8.79
N ASP A 80 0.16 -13.27 8.09
CA ASP A 80 0.28 -14.27 7.03
C ASP A 80 -0.51 -14.00 5.73
N LEU A 81 -1.21 -12.87 5.61
CA LEU A 81 -1.99 -12.52 4.41
C LEU A 81 -1.16 -11.84 3.30
N LYS A 82 0.14 -11.59 3.53
CA LYS A 82 1.02 -10.83 2.62
C LYS A 82 0.46 -9.43 2.27
N ILE A 83 -0.17 -8.80 3.25
CA ILE A 83 -0.69 -7.44 3.16
C ILE A 83 0.16 -6.54 4.06
N ASP A 84 0.78 -5.54 3.46
CA ASP A 84 1.47 -4.48 4.19
C ASP A 84 0.42 -3.51 4.74
N LEU A 85 0.39 -3.35 6.07
CA LEU A 85 -0.40 -2.32 6.74
C LEU A 85 0.45 -1.06 6.84
N ILE A 86 -0.06 0.08 6.34
CA ILE A 86 0.64 1.36 6.36
C ILE A 86 -0.26 2.37 7.08
N ASN A 87 0.12 2.74 8.29
CA ASN A 87 -0.61 3.73 9.08
C ASN A 87 -0.19 5.16 8.75
N GLY A 88 -0.80 6.14 9.41
CA GLY A 88 -0.53 7.56 9.15
C GLY A 88 0.91 7.99 9.39
N ILE A 89 1.61 7.36 10.34
CA ILE A 89 3.03 7.65 10.62
C ILE A 89 3.90 7.08 9.49
N GLU A 90 3.73 5.79 9.17
CA GLU A 90 4.47 5.11 8.11
C GLU A 90 4.23 5.77 6.74
N LEU A 91 3.02 6.28 6.49
CA LEU A 91 2.69 7.04 5.29
C LEU A 91 3.52 8.32 5.17
N VAL A 92 3.69 9.06 6.27
CA VAL A 92 4.53 10.28 6.30
C VAL A 92 6.00 9.92 6.12
N GLU A 93 6.47 8.84 6.74
CA GLU A 93 7.83 8.35 6.56
C GLU A 93 8.12 8.01 5.09
N HIS A 94 7.23 7.27 4.43
CA HIS A 94 7.33 6.97 3.00
C HIS A 94 7.34 8.23 2.13
N TRP A 95 6.54 9.23 2.48
CA TRP A 95 6.53 10.51 1.76
C TRP A 95 7.87 11.25 1.90
N ILE A 96 8.43 11.34 3.11
CA ILE A 96 9.74 11.94 3.36
C ILE A 96 10.85 11.20 2.61
N ASP A 97 10.85 9.87 2.67
CA ASP A 97 11.81 9.03 1.95
C ASP A 97 11.77 9.26 0.43
N SER A 98 10.57 9.45 -0.12
CA SER A 98 10.39 9.73 -1.55
C SER A 98 10.99 11.08 -1.97
N MET A 99 10.86 12.11 -1.11
CA MET A 99 11.42 13.44 -1.35
C MET A 99 12.96 13.40 -1.28
N ASN A 100 13.51 12.74 -0.26
CA ASN A 100 14.96 12.61 -0.12
C ASN A 100 15.59 11.77 -1.24
N SER A 101 14.89 10.73 -1.70
CA SER A 101 15.34 9.93 -2.84
C SER A 101 15.36 10.73 -4.14
N THR A 102 14.47 11.72 -4.28
CA THR A 102 14.43 12.60 -5.45
C THR A 102 15.64 13.53 -5.46
N LEU A 103 16.03 14.08 -4.31
CA LEU A 103 17.20 14.96 -4.17
C LEU A 103 18.52 14.26 -4.56
N LEU A 104 18.69 12.99 -4.18
CA LEU A 104 19.89 12.21 -4.54
C LEU A 104 20.00 11.90 -6.04
N ILE A 105 18.88 11.88 -6.78
CA ILE A 105 18.88 11.62 -8.24
C ILE A 105 19.23 12.90 -9.02
N GLU A 106 18.95 14.08 -8.47
CA GLU A 106 19.28 15.36 -9.11
C GLU A 106 20.79 15.67 -9.00
N ASP A 107 21.41 15.36 -7.86
CA ASP A 107 22.86 15.55 -7.68
C ASP A 107 23.69 14.71 -8.66
N ASP A 108 23.26 13.47 -8.94
CA ASP A 108 23.96 12.53 -9.84
C ASP A 108 23.84 12.88 -11.33
N LYS A 109 22.96 13.84 -11.69
CA LYS A 109 22.78 14.33 -13.08
C LYS A 109 23.62 15.58 -13.40
N THR A 110 24.38 16.09 -12.43
CA THR A 110 25.20 17.30 -12.59
C THR A 110 26.71 17.05 -12.52
N ALA A 111 27.15 15.78 -12.53
CA ALA A 111 28.55 15.37 -12.54
C ALA A 111 29.03 14.93 -13.94
#